data_AF-A0A7C4JG51-F1
#
_entry.id   AF-A0A7C4JG51-F1
#
_cell.length_a   1.000
_cell.length_b   1.000
_cell.length_c   1.000
_cell.angle_alpha   90.00
_cell.angle_beta   90.00
_cell.angle_gamma   90.00
#
_symmetry.space_group_name_H-M   'P 1'
#
loop_
_entity.id
_entity.type
_entity.pdbx_description
1 polymer ?
#
loop_
_entity_poly.entity_id
_entity_poly.type
_entity_poly.pdbx_seq_one_letter_code
_entity_poly.pdbx_strand_id
1 'polypeptide(L)'
;MSEKDSEINREWVNEVFFDMLKVIYDGFGGASRFRCYLVGRQMLEYLTRKFNLNFSNLTIPEAVEKVLEALKNIGVIGGSDVTLSDMVIDFKIHNCAHLQVQEKIKESKMPAFVCPCANICLGLIEKNFGLDSEMIEITQEGNTCHIKAMLFKY
;
A
#
# COMPACT_ATOMS: atom_id res chain seq x y z
N MET A 1 31.69 8.24 -17.86
CA MET A 1 30.97 6.96 -17.71
C MET A 1 29.50 7.30 -17.62
N SER A 2 28.71 6.96 -18.63
CA SER A 2 27.26 7.24 -18.63
C SER A 2 26.60 6.42 -17.52
N GLU A 3 25.84 7.07 -16.64
CA GLU A 3 24.91 6.44 -15.71
C GLU A 3 23.91 5.59 -16.51
N LYS A 4 24.27 4.33 -16.75
CA LYS A 4 23.26 3.30 -16.97
C LYS A 4 22.66 3.07 -15.59
N ASP A 5 21.45 3.59 -15.39
CA ASP A 5 20.59 3.20 -14.27
C ASP A 5 20.67 1.68 -14.14
N SER A 6 21.33 1.19 -13.09
CA SER A 6 21.32 -0.24 -12.80
C SER A 6 19.90 -0.55 -12.33
N GLU A 7 19.09 -1.11 -13.22
CA GLU A 7 17.75 -1.55 -12.88
C GLU A 7 17.86 -2.57 -11.73
N ILE A 8 17.38 -2.19 -10.55
CA ILE A 8 17.42 -3.05 -9.37
C ILE A 8 16.54 -4.26 -9.65
N ASN A 9 17.10 -5.45 -9.47
CA ASN A 9 16.36 -6.70 -9.71
C ASN A 9 15.14 -6.78 -8.79
N ARG A 10 13.94 -6.83 -9.38
CA ARG A 10 12.66 -6.83 -8.67
C ARG A 10 12.42 -8.09 -7.84
N GLU A 11 12.89 -9.24 -8.32
CA GLU A 11 12.82 -10.49 -7.58
C GLU A 11 13.61 -10.37 -6.28
N TRP A 12 14.85 -9.87 -6.34
CA TRP A 12 15.67 -9.62 -5.16
C TRP A 12 14.97 -8.71 -4.14
N VAL A 13 14.36 -7.60 -4.59
CA VAL A 13 13.60 -6.70 -3.70
C VAL A 13 12.43 -7.43 -3.03
N ASN A 14 11.69 -8.25 -3.79
CA ASN A 14 10.55 -8.98 -3.28
C ASN A 14 10.96 -10.11 -2.32
N GLU A 15 12.08 -10.78 -2.56
CA GLU A 15 12.64 -11.77 -1.61
C GLU A 15 12.96 -11.12 -0.27
N VAL A 16 13.75 -10.05 -0.28
CA VAL A 16 14.13 -9.33 0.94
C VAL A 16 12.89 -8.76 1.63
N PHE A 17 11.95 -8.22 0.87
CA PHE A 17 10.73 -7.66 1.45
C PHE A 17 9.86 -8.75 2.11
N PHE A 18 9.71 -9.90 1.46
CA PHE A 18 9.02 -11.04 2.07
C PHE A 18 9.71 -11.50 3.37
N ASP A 19 11.03 -11.65 3.37
CA ASP A 19 11.78 -12.06 4.56
C ASP A 19 11.60 -11.07 5.72
N MET A 20 11.62 -9.76 5.43
CA MET A 20 11.34 -8.73 6.44
C MET A 20 9.93 -8.89 7.03
N LEU A 21 8.92 -9.11 6.20
CA LEU A 21 7.55 -9.33 6.67
C LEU A 21 7.44 -10.62 7.49
N LYS A 22 8.11 -11.68 7.07
CA LYS A 22 8.16 -12.95 7.79
C LYS A 22 8.78 -12.79 9.18
N VAL A 23 9.92 -12.11 9.28
CA VAL A 23 10.58 -11.87 10.58
C VAL A 23 9.68 -11.07 11.52
N ILE A 24 8.98 -10.05 11.00
CA ILE A 24 8.02 -9.28 11.80
C ILE A 24 6.89 -10.19 12.29
N TYR A 25 6.33 -11.02 11.41
CA TYR A 25 5.25 -11.92 11.77
C TYR A 25 5.68 -13.01 12.76
N ASP A 26 6.83 -13.63 12.56
CA ASP A 26 7.34 -14.64 13.48
C ASP A 26 7.58 -14.04 14.89
N GLY A 27 7.92 -12.75 14.98
CA GLY A 27 8.11 -12.03 16.24
C GLY A 27 6.82 -11.55 16.93
N PHE A 28 5.82 -11.10 16.17
CA PHE A 28 4.63 -10.42 16.72
C PHE A 28 3.30 -11.15 16.45
N GLY A 29 3.31 -12.20 15.63
CA GLY A 29 2.11 -12.90 15.17
C GLY A 29 1.08 -11.93 14.59
N GLY A 30 -0.18 -12.07 15.02
CA GLY A 30 -1.27 -11.20 14.59
C GLY A 30 -1.07 -9.71 14.90
N ALA A 31 -0.24 -9.35 15.88
CA ALA A 31 0.03 -7.95 16.21
C ALA A 31 0.89 -7.21 15.16
N SER A 32 1.46 -7.94 14.19
CA SER A 32 2.26 -7.39 13.09
C SER A 32 1.51 -6.32 12.29
N ARG A 33 0.20 -6.46 12.12
CA ARG A 33 -0.63 -5.47 11.42
C ARG A 33 -0.53 -4.08 12.05
N PHE A 34 -0.48 -4.00 13.38
CA PHE A 34 -0.34 -2.75 14.13
C PHE A 34 1.09 -2.23 14.19
N ARG A 35 2.09 -3.04 13.82
CA ARG A 35 3.49 -2.60 13.70
C ARG A 35 3.79 -2.09 12.30
N CYS A 36 3.08 -2.59 11.30
CA CYS A 36 3.31 -2.26 9.90
C CYS A 36 2.37 -1.18 9.34
N TYR A 37 1.41 -0.65 10.10
CA TYR A 37 0.45 0.35 9.60
C TYR A 37 1.11 1.66 9.11
N LEU A 38 2.30 2.01 9.62
CA LEU A 38 3.08 3.19 9.20
C LEU A 38 3.93 2.96 7.94
N VAL A 39 3.98 1.73 7.41
CA VAL A 39 4.76 1.44 6.19
C VAL A 39 4.23 2.30 5.05
N GLY A 40 5.11 3.06 4.40
CA GLY A 40 4.76 3.91 3.27
C GLY A 40 4.55 5.40 3.59
N ARG A 41 4.56 5.84 4.85
CA ARG A 41 4.46 7.27 5.20
C ARG A 41 5.55 8.13 4.53
N GLN A 42 6.79 7.63 4.50
CA GLN A 42 7.89 8.30 3.79
C GLN A 42 7.71 8.31 2.27
N MET A 43 7.09 7.25 1.71
CA MET A 43 6.77 7.20 0.29
C MET A 43 5.68 8.23 -0.06
N LEU A 44 4.66 8.40 0.78
CA LEU A 44 3.63 9.43 0.61
C LEU A 44 4.28 10.83 0.53
N GLU A 45 5.21 11.14 1.42
CA GLU A 45 5.93 12.41 1.38
C GLU A 45 6.76 12.57 0.11
N TYR A 46 7.46 11.52 -0.31
CA TYR A 46 8.21 11.52 -1.55
C TYR A 46 7.32 11.79 -2.77
N LEU A 47 6.19 11.09 -2.89
CA LEU A 47 5.23 11.28 -3.98
C LEU A 47 4.65 12.70 -3.97
N THR A 48 4.28 13.19 -2.80
CA THR A 48 3.74 14.55 -2.62
C THR A 48 4.73 15.60 -3.14
N ARG A 49 6.01 15.47 -2.79
CA ARG A 49 7.06 16.39 -3.27
C ARG A 49 7.35 16.21 -4.76
N LYS A 50 7.54 14.98 -5.22
CA LYS A 50 7.92 14.67 -6.60
C LYS A 50 6.88 15.11 -7.62
N PHE A 51 5.60 14.93 -7.29
CA PHE A 51 4.48 15.23 -8.19
C PHE A 51 3.73 16.51 -7.81
N ASN A 52 4.22 17.27 -6.81
CA ASN A 52 3.58 18.48 -6.29
C ASN A 52 2.08 18.25 -5.98
N LEU A 53 1.78 17.15 -5.31
CA LEU A 53 0.39 16.75 -5.06
C LEU A 53 -0.27 17.71 -4.08
N ASN A 54 -1.44 18.22 -4.46
CA ASN A 54 -2.29 19.03 -3.61
C ASN A 54 -3.65 18.34 -3.41
N PHE A 55 -4.03 18.21 -2.15
CA PHE A 55 -5.24 17.53 -1.68
C PHE A 55 -6.28 18.48 -1.09
N SER A 56 -6.02 19.80 -1.07
CA SER A 56 -7.00 20.79 -0.64
C SER A 56 -8.25 20.72 -1.52
N ASN A 57 -9.42 20.74 -0.87
CA ASN A 57 -10.75 20.69 -1.51
C ASN A 57 -11.04 19.43 -2.33
N LEU A 58 -10.30 18.34 -2.11
CA LEU A 58 -10.63 17.03 -2.68
C LEU A 58 -11.49 16.22 -1.70
N THR A 59 -12.31 15.34 -2.25
CA THR A 59 -12.89 14.22 -1.51
C THR A 59 -11.84 13.14 -1.25
N ILE A 60 -12.12 12.23 -0.31
CA ILE A 60 -11.21 11.11 0.00
C ILE A 60 -10.90 10.26 -1.25
N PRO A 61 -11.88 9.79 -2.05
CA PRO A 61 -11.59 9.01 -3.25
C PRO A 61 -10.69 9.74 -4.24
N GLU A 62 -10.98 11.01 -4.53
CA GLU A 62 -10.17 11.82 -5.47
C GLU A 62 -8.72 12.00 -4.98
N ALA A 63 -8.53 12.21 -3.67
CA ALA A 63 -7.20 12.38 -3.11
C ALA A 63 -6.40 11.07 -3.14
N VAL A 64 -7.06 9.94 -2.86
CA VAL A 64 -6.47 8.60 -2.95
C VAL A 64 -6.10 8.26 -4.40
N GLU A 65 -6.98 8.53 -5.36
CA GLU A 65 -6.71 8.30 -6.79
C GLU A 65 -5.46 9.05 -7.26
N LYS A 66 -5.25 10.31 -6.82
CA LYS A 66 -4.01 11.04 -7.14
C LYS A 66 -2.74 10.34 -6.66
N VAL A 67 -2.78 9.73 -5.47
CA VAL A 67 -1.64 8.97 -4.93
C VAL A 67 -1.42 7.68 -5.71
N LEU A 68 -2.49 6.97 -6.05
CA LEU A 68 -2.40 5.73 -6.82
C LEU A 68 -1.91 5.99 -8.24
N GLU A 69 -2.34 7.08 -8.87
CA GLU A 69 -1.80 7.50 -10.18
C GLU A 69 -0.32 7.88 -10.07
N ALA A 70 0.10 8.53 -8.99
CA ALA A 70 1.52 8.79 -8.73
C ALA A 70 2.34 7.48 -8.58
N LEU A 71 1.79 6.47 -7.90
CA LEU A 71 2.40 5.14 -7.79
C LEU A 71 2.49 4.43 -9.14
N LYS A 72 1.45 4.55 -9.98
CA LYS A 72 1.43 4.03 -11.33
C LYS A 72 2.50 4.69 -12.21
N ASN A 73 2.63 6.02 -12.12
CA ASN A 73 3.63 6.79 -12.86
C ASN A 73 5.08 6.43 -12.52
N ILE A 74 5.34 5.90 -11.32
CA ILE A 74 6.67 5.37 -10.95
C ILE A 74 6.78 3.85 -11.13
N GLY A 75 5.79 3.20 -11.76
CA GLY A 75 5.83 1.78 -12.07
C GLY A 75 5.59 0.83 -10.90
N VAL A 76 5.03 1.32 -9.77
CA VAL A 76 4.74 0.47 -8.60
C VAL A 76 3.45 -0.34 -8.79
N ILE A 77 2.47 0.19 -9.53
CA ILE A 77 1.22 -0.50 -9.85
C ILE A 77 0.89 -0.34 -11.34
N GLY A 78 0.15 -1.29 -11.92
CA GLY A 78 -0.38 -1.15 -13.28
C GLY A 78 -1.68 -0.36 -13.35
N GLY A 79 -2.44 -0.32 -12.26
CA GLY A 79 -3.69 0.43 -12.13
C GLY A 79 -4.38 0.16 -10.80
N SER A 80 -5.52 0.80 -10.59
CA SER A 80 -6.30 0.63 -9.38
C SER A 80 -7.75 1.07 -9.54
N ASP A 81 -8.64 0.47 -8.76
CA ASP A 81 -9.99 0.97 -8.50
C ASP A 81 -10.13 1.32 -7.02
N VAL A 82 -10.87 2.38 -6.72
CA VAL A 82 -11.15 2.81 -5.35
C VAL A 82 -12.63 3.13 -5.20
N THR A 83 -13.24 2.60 -4.15
CA THR A 83 -14.60 2.95 -3.77
C THR A 83 -14.67 3.22 -2.28
N LEU A 84 -15.44 4.24 -1.90
CA LEU A 84 -15.75 4.53 -0.51
C LEU A 84 -17.27 4.33 -0.32
N SER A 85 -17.64 3.39 0.54
CA SER A 85 -19.03 3.16 0.96
C SER A 85 -19.12 3.33 2.46
N ASP A 86 -19.95 4.27 2.91
CA ASP A 86 -20.05 4.69 4.31
C ASP A 86 -18.67 5.09 4.87
N MET A 87 -18.07 4.21 5.66
CA MET A 87 -16.76 4.39 6.29
C MET A 87 -15.80 3.25 5.93
N VAL A 88 -16.08 2.50 4.87
CA VAL A 88 -15.20 1.43 4.36
C VAL A 88 -14.67 1.86 3.00
N ILE A 89 -13.36 1.98 2.92
CA ILE A 89 -12.66 2.20 1.65
C ILE A 89 -12.14 0.87 1.13
N ASP A 90 -12.54 0.56 -0.10
CA ASP A 90 -12.12 -0.62 -0.84
C ASP A 90 -11.10 -0.19 -1.91
N PHE A 91 -9.96 -0.88 -1.92
CA PHE A 91 -8.93 -0.74 -2.94
C PHE A 91 -8.84 -2.03 -3.75
N LYS A 92 -8.83 -1.90 -5.07
CA LYS A 92 -8.32 -2.94 -5.97
C LYS A 92 -7.03 -2.43 -6.57
N ILE A 93 -5.93 -3.14 -6.35
CA ILE A 93 -4.61 -2.77 -6.87
C ILE A 93 -4.17 -3.81 -7.89
N HIS A 94 -3.98 -3.39 -9.13
CA HIS A 94 -3.66 -4.28 -10.25
C HIS A 94 -2.17 -4.28 -10.57
N ASN A 95 -1.62 -5.46 -10.87
CA ASN A 95 -0.25 -5.65 -11.33
C ASN A 95 0.79 -4.96 -10.41
N CYS A 96 0.61 -5.09 -9.09
CA CYS A 96 1.48 -4.49 -8.08
C CYS A 96 2.93 -5.02 -8.19
N ALA A 97 3.91 -4.14 -7.93
CA ALA A 97 5.33 -4.46 -7.83
C ALA A 97 5.61 -5.66 -6.91
N HIS A 98 4.82 -5.77 -5.83
CA HIS A 98 4.98 -6.76 -4.78
C HIS A 98 4.00 -7.94 -4.86
N LEU A 99 3.42 -8.23 -6.03
CA LEU A 99 2.51 -9.37 -6.19
C LEU A 99 3.11 -10.70 -5.71
N GLN A 100 4.38 -10.96 -6.06
CA GLN A 100 5.13 -12.15 -5.62
C GLN A 100 5.24 -12.25 -4.09
N VAL A 101 5.28 -11.12 -3.38
CA VAL A 101 5.33 -11.12 -1.91
C VAL A 101 4.03 -11.68 -1.36
N GLN A 102 2.88 -11.28 -1.91
CA GLN A 102 1.57 -11.78 -1.45
C GLN A 102 1.38 -13.27 -1.75
N GLU A 103 1.88 -13.74 -2.88
CA GLU A 103 1.90 -15.18 -3.21
C GLU A 103 2.70 -15.98 -2.17
N LYS A 104 3.90 -15.51 -1.82
CA LYS A 104 4.73 -16.14 -0.78
C LYS A 104 4.08 -16.08 0.61
N ILE A 105 3.43 -14.97 0.95
CA ILE A 105 2.67 -14.86 2.21
C ILE A 105 1.60 -15.96 2.27
N LYS A 106 0.84 -16.13 1.19
CA LYS A 106 -0.19 -17.18 1.09
C LYS A 106 0.41 -18.59 1.19
N GLU A 107 1.51 -18.87 0.49
CA GLU A 107 2.22 -20.16 0.53
C GLU A 107 2.76 -20.48 1.93
N SER A 108 3.23 -19.45 2.65
CA SER A 108 3.73 -19.57 4.02
C SER A 108 2.64 -19.78 5.07
N LYS A 109 1.36 -19.80 4.68
CA LYS A 109 0.17 -19.87 5.55
C LYS A 109 0.05 -18.70 6.53
N MET A 110 0.74 -17.61 6.26
CA MET A 110 0.66 -16.36 7.00
C MET A 110 -0.53 -15.55 6.47
N PRO A 111 -1.35 -14.91 7.33
CA PRO A 111 -2.34 -13.97 6.86
C PRO A 111 -1.65 -12.74 6.24
N ALA A 112 -2.19 -12.21 5.16
CA ALA A 112 -1.75 -10.90 4.68
C ALA A 112 -2.12 -9.84 5.72
N PHE A 113 -1.11 -9.14 6.24
CA PHE A 113 -1.27 -8.17 7.33
C PHE A 113 -0.82 -6.75 6.98
N VAL A 114 -0.28 -6.55 5.78
CA VAL A 114 0.18 -5.25 5.30
C VAL A 114 0.07 -5.14 3.79
N CYS A 115 -0.39 -3.98 3.32
CA CYS A 115 -0.28 -3.55 1.94
C CYS A 115 0.37 -2.16 1.91
N PRO A 116 1.60 -2.00 1.41
CA PRO A 116 2.25 -0.69 1.35
C PRO A 116 1.44 0.33 0.54
N CYS A 117 0.86 -0.07 -0.60
CA CYS A 117 0.07 0.83 -1.44
C CYS A 117 -1.16 1.37 -0.69
N ALA A 118 -1.92 0.48 -0.04
CA ALA A 118 -3.07 0.88 0.76
C ALA A 118 -2.64 1.76 1.95
N ASN A 119 -1.57 1.38 2.66
CA ASN A 119 -1.08 2.18 3.79
C ASN A 119 -0.67 3.60 3.39
N ILE A 120 -0.05 3.80 2.22
CA ILE A 120 0.28 5.14 1.71
C ILE A 120 -1.01 5.97 1.61
N CYS A 121 -2.06 5.41 1.01
CA CYS A 121 -3.35 6.07 0.87
C CYS A 121 -4.03 6.32 2.23
N LEU A 122 -3.99 5.36 3.14
CA LEU A 122 -4.52 5.51 4.50
C LEU A 122 -3.79 6.62 5.28
N GLY A 123 -2.48 6.75 5.11
CA GLY A 123 -1.72 7.85 5.72
C GLY A 123 -2.05 9.22 5.17
N LEU A 124 -2.42 9.28 3.88
CA LEU A 124 -2.97 10.49 3.30
C LEU A 124 -4.31 10.83 3.96
N ILE A 125 -5.19 9.85 4.12
CA ILE A 125 -6.51 10.04 4.74
C ILE A 125 -6.36 10.59 6.17
N GLU A 126 -5.54 9.93 6.99
CA GLU A 126 -5.24 10.35 8.36
C GLU A 126 -4.73 11.79 8.42
N LYS A 127 -3.72 12.11 7.59
CA LYS A 127 -3.04 13.40 7.61
C LYS A 127 -3.94 14.55 7.11
N ASN A 128 -4.76 14.31 6.09
CA ASN A 128 -5.44 15.38 5.35
C ASN A 128 -6.93 15.48 5.66
N PHE A 129 -7.55 14.42 6.19
CA PHE A 129 -8.98 14.36 6.45
C PHE A 129 -9.30 14.14 7.93
N GLY A 130 -8.29 13.88 8.77
CA GLY A 130 -8.47 13.71 10.22
C GLY A 130 -9.33 12.49 10.57
N LEU A 131 -9.21 11.42 9.77
CA LEU A 131 -9.84 10.13 10.02
C LEU A 131 -8.76 9.11 10.28
N ASP A 132 -8.88 8.38 11.38
CA ASP A 132 -8.06 7.20 11.63
C ASP A 132 -8.50 6.05 10.73
N SER A 133 -7.63 5.06 10.56
CA SER A 133 -7.88 3.94 9.67
C SER A 133 -7.36 2.60 10.20
N GLU A 134 -8.07 1.53 9.87
CA GLU A 134 -7.63 0.16 10.13
C GLU A 134 -7.90 -0.73 8.91
N MET A 135 -6.87 -1.42 8.42
CA MET A 135 -7.05 -2.46 7.40
C MET A 135 -7.77 -3.66 8.01
N ILE A 136 -8.88 -4.05 7.40
CA ILE A 136 -9.74 -5.15 7.88
C ILE A 136 -9.56 -6.43 7.06
N GLU A 137 -9.21 -6.31 5.78
CA GLU A 137 -9.10 -7.44 4.86
C GLU A 137 -8.04 -7.17 3.79
N ILE A 138 -7.21 -8.17 3.50
CA ILE A 138 -6.29 -8.19 2.38
C ILE A 138 -6.40 -9.56 1.72
N THR A 139 -6.84 -9.60 0.47
CA THR A 139 -6.94 -10.81 -0.34
C THR A 139 -6.31 -10.59 -1.71
N GLN A 140 -6.02 -11.68 -2.43
CA GLN A 140 -5.47 -11.64 -3.77
C GLN A 140 -6.27 -12.56 -4.70
N GLU A 141 -6.65 -12.04 -5.86
CA GLU A 141 -7.26 -12.78 -6.95
C GLU A 141 -6.49 -12.49 -8.25
N GLY A 142 -5.78 -13.51 -8.76
CA GLY A 142 -4.89 -13.36 -9.90
C GLY A 142 -3.85 -12.26 -9.66
N ASN A 143 -3.83 -11.27 -10.56
CA ASN A 143 -2.91 -10.13 -10.52
C ASN A 143 -3.46 -8.92 -9.75
N THR A 144 -4.54 -9.10 -8.99
CA THR A 144 -5.20 -8.03 -8.24
C THR A 144 -5.17 -8.31 -6.75
N CYS A 145 -4.73 -7.33 -5.97
CA CYS A 145 -4.92 -7.33 -4.53
C CYS A 145 -6.19 -6.55 -4.19
N HIS A 146 -7.04 -7.13 -3.37
CA HIS A 146 -8.25 -6.51 -2.83
C HIS A 146 -7.99 -6.17 -1.36
N ILE A 147 -8.11 -4.89 -1.02
CA ILE A 147 -7.84 -4.41 0.34
C ILE A 147 -9.05 -3.63 0.80
N LYS A 148 -9.48 -3.89 2.03
CA LYS A 148 -10.51 -3.10 2.70
C LYS A 148 -9.93 -2.44 3.93
N ALA A 149 -10.30 -1.21 4.16
CA ALA A 149 -9.99 -0.50 5.39
C ALA A 149 -11.22 0.24 5.91
N MET A 150 -11.38 0.21 7.22
CA MET A 150 -12.38 1.02 7.92
C MET A 150 -11.76 2.37 8.27
N LEU A 151 -12.53 3.43 8.08
CA LEU A 151 -12.22 4.79 8.48
C LEU A 151 -13.06 5.13 9.71
N PHE A 152 -12.53 5.90 10.65
CA PHE A 152 -13.28 6.32 11.83
C PHE A 152 -12.73 7.61 12.42
N LYS A 153 -13.53 8.24 13.29
CA LYS A 153 -13.08 9.34 14.14
C LYS A 153 -13.02 8.86 15.58
N TYR A 154 -11.95 9.20 16.28
CA TYR A 154 -11.92 9.21 17.74
C TYR A 154 -12.54 10.48 18.32
#